data_AF-A0A328YFN0-F1
#
_entry.id   AF-A0A328YFN0-F1
#
_cell.length_a   1.000
_cell.length_b   1.000
_cell.length_c   1.000
_cell.angle_alpha   90.00
_cell.angle_beta   90.00
_cell.angle_gamma   90.00
#
_symmetry.space_group_name_H-M   'P 1'
#
loop_
_entity.id
_entity.type
_entity.pdbx_description
1 polymer ?
#
loop_
_entity_poly.entity_id
_entity_poly.type
_entity_poly.pdbx_seq_one_letter_code
_entity_poly.pdbx_strand_id
1 'polypeptide(L)'
;MRTLFLVITLSFLLFSCSKHDDDSNQTLETIPVSQVDMPTKFAKDSITEIPLSYIRPTVCHSFYDFYYYRDGNTRTVAIITLNQNTGNCPVSQTTYTIPLKFKPIALGTYHFKFWIGTDSQGVDQYAEYDAVVNH
;
A
#
# COMPACT_ATOMS: atom_id res chain seq x y z
N MET A 1 -8.21 -40.19 -47.01
CA MET A 1 -9.37 -39.55 -46.37
C MET A 1 -8.91 -39.19 -44.95
N ARG A 2 -8.05 -38.19 -44.75
CA ARG A 2 -8.24 -36.74 -44.94
C ARG A 2 -9.61 -36.32 -44.38
N THR A 3 -9.59 -35.42 -43.39
CA THR A 3 -10.70 -34.65 -42.82
C THR A 3 -11.57 -35.29 -41.72
N LEU A 4 -10.97 -35.78 -40.61
CA LEU A 4 -11.75 -35.99 -39.36
C LEU A 4 -10.98 -35.67 -38.07
N PHE A 5 -9.98 -34.79 -38.13
CA PHE A 5 -9.26 -34.32 -36.93
C PHE A 5 -9.31 -32.80 -36.74
N LEU A 6 -10.02 -32.08 -37.62
CA LEU A 6 -9.97 -30.61 -37.67
C LEU A 6 -11.23 -29.93 -37.08
N VAL A 7 -12.18 -30.70 -36.56
CA VAL A 7 -13.50 -30.17 -36.15
C VAL A 7 -13.63 -30.02 -34.62
N ILE A 8 -12.79 -30.69 -33.83
CA ILE A 8 -12.94 -30.74 -32.36
C ILE A 8 -12.09 -29.67 -31.64
N THR A 9 -11.12 -29.06 -32.31
CA THR A 9 -10.24 -28.03 -31.72
C THR A 9 -10.78 -26.60 -31.82
N LEU A 10 -11.92 -26.37 -32.50
CA LEU A 10 -12.45 -25.02 -32.73
C LEU A 10 -13.51 -24.58 -31.69
N SER A 11 -14.01 -25.49 -30.84
CA SER A 11 -15.09 -25.16 -29.89
C SER A 11 -14.65 -24.56 -28.56
N PHE A 12 -13.34 -24.38 -28.31
CA PHE A 12 -12.84 -23.84 -27.04
C PHE A 12 -12.49 -22.34 -27.04
N LEU A 13 -12.70 -21.63 -28.15
CA LEU A 13 -12.29 -20.22 -28.28
C LEU A 13 -13.35 -19.18 -27.84
N LEU A 14 -14.49 -19.60 -27.27
CA LEU A 14 -15.58 -18.67 -26.92
C LEU A 14 -15.77 -18.40 -25.42
N PHE A 15 -14.85 -18.80 -24.55
CA PHE A 15 -14.76 -18.21 -23.21
C PHE A 15 -14.05 -16.85 -23.27
N SER A 16 -14.61 -15.92 -24.04
CA SER A 16 -14.31 -14.50 -23.85
C SER A 16 -15.00 -14.09 -22.56
N CYS A 17 -14.25 -14.08 -21.47
CA CYS A 17 -14.69 -13.44 -20.24
C CYS A 17 -14.83 -11.95 -20.53
N SER A 18 -16.04 -11.51 -20.90
CA SER A 18 -16.34 -10.09 -20.96
C SER A 18 -16.22 -9.59 -19.53
N LYS A 19 -15.08 -8.97 -19.20
CA LYS A 19 -15.04 -8.09 -18.05
C LYS A 19 -16.07 -7.02 -18.33
N HIS A 20 -17.21 -7.17 -17.67
CA HIS A 20 -18.14 -6.08 -17.48
C HIS A 20 -17.35 -5.09 -16.64
N ASP A 21 -16.71 -4.14 -17.32
CA ASP A 21 -16.02 -3.03 -16.67
C ASP A 21 -17.14 -2.19 -16.05
N ASP A 22 -17.59 -2.60 -14.86
CA ASP A 22 -18.25 -1.69 -13.95
C ASP A 22 -17.26 -0.54 -13.75
N ASP A 23 -17.65 0.61 -14.28
CA ASP A 23 -17.02 1.93 -14.21
C ASP A 23 -16.91 2.38 -12.75
N SER A 24 -16.15 1.62 -11.95
CA SER A 24 -15.79 2.02 -10.63
C SER A 24 -14.75 3.12 -10.81
N ASN A 25 -15.21 4.36 -10.66
CA ASN A 25 -14.39 5.57 -10.59
C ASN A 25 -13.50 5.58 -9.33
N GLN A 26 -12.89 4.44 -9.01
CA GLN A 26 -12.14 4.16 -7.80
C GLN A 26 -10.71 3.79 -8.17
N THR A 27 -9.75 4.56 -7.70
CA THR A 27 -8.32 4.32 -7.89
C THR A 27 -7.62 4.14 -6.56
N LEU A 28 -6.63 3.25 -6.52
CA LEU A 28 -5.71 3.14 -5.39
C LEU A 28 -4.51 4.03 -5.66
N GLU A 29 -4.22 4.91 -4.72
CA GLU A 29 -3.16 5.91 -4.84
C GLU A 29 -2.25 5.86 -3.63
N THR A 30 -0.94 5.85 -3.87
CA THR A 30 0.07 5.93 -2.82
C THR A 30 0.26 7.39 -2.40
N ILE A 31 0.08 7.67 -1.12
CA ILE A 31 0.18 9.01 -0.54
C ILE A 31 1.39 9.08 0.38
N PRO A 32 2.19 10.17 0.31
CA PRO A 32 3.38 10.30 1.13
C PRO A 32 3.03 10.35 2.62
N VAL A 33 3.85 9.69 3.42
CA VAL A 33 3.82 9.83 4.87
C VAL A 33 4.30 11.24 5.22
N SER A 34 3.48 12.00 5.93
CA SER A 34 3.83 13.37 6.35
C SER A 34 4.52 13.41 7.71
N GLN A 35 4.24 12.43 8.58
CA GLN A 35 4.86 12.32 9.91
C GLN A 35 4.84 10.87 10.39
N VAL A 36 5.88 10.48 11.11
CA VAL A 36 6.00 9.21 11.82
C VAL A 36 6.18 9.52 13.30
N ASP A 37 5.29 9.02 14.15
CA ASP A 37 5.51 8.98 15.59
C ASP A 37 6.09 7.61 15.94
N MET A 38 7.41 7.54 16.13
CA MET A 38 8.11 6.28 16.29
C MET A 38 8.17 5.87 17.78
N PRO A 39 7.58 4.71 18.16
CA PRO A 39 7.68 4.21 19.53
C PRO A 39 9.12 3.95 19.98
N THR A 40 9.35 4.04 21.29
CA THR A 40 10.68 3.85 21.89
C THR A 40 10.98 2.40 22.28
N LYS A 41 9.96 1.53 22.31
CA LYS A 41 10.08 0.14 22.77
C LYS A 41 9.29 -0.79 21.88
N PHE A 42 9.94 -1.90 21.51
CA PHE A 42 9.34 -2.98 20.74
C PHE A 42 9.68 -4.31 21.40
N ALA A 43 8.71 -5.21 21.41
CA ALA A 43 8.83 -6.53 22.01
C ALA A 43 8.45 -7.61 21.00
N LYS A 44 9.20 -8.72 21.00
CA LYS A 44 8.95 -9.89 20.17
C LYS A 44 7.57 -10.45 20.49
N ASP A 45 6.87 -10.87 19.44
CA ASP A 45 5.53 -11.44 19.50
C ASP A 45 4.45 -10.52 20.11
N SER A 46 4.77 -9.24 20.32
CA SER A 46 3.85 -8.20 20.76
C SER A 46 3.48 -7.26 19.61
N ILE A 47 2.27 -6.72 19.62
CA ILE A 47 1.83 -5.70 18.66
C ILE A 47 2.15 -4.33 19.24
N THR A 48 3.00 -3.59 18.56
CA THR A 48 3.22 -2.16 18.80
C THR A 48 2.57 -1.37 17.66
N GLU A 49 1.85 -0.31 17.99
CA GLU A 49 1.29 0.61 17.00
C GLU A 49 2.27 1.75 16.73
N ILE A 50 2.58 1.99 15.46
CA ILE A 50 3.40 3.10 14.99
C ILE A 50 2.46 4.10 14.31
N PRO A 51 2.11 5.23 14.93
CA PRO A 51 1.23 6.23 14.33
C PRO A 51 1.88 6.88 13.10
N LEU A 52 1.23 6.73 11.94
CA LEU A 52 1.65 7.36 10.68
C LEU A 52 0.62 8.39 10.25
N SER A 53 1.08 9.59 9.90
CA SER A 53 0.19 10.65 9.41
C SER A 53 0.35 10.86 7.91
N TYR A 54 -0.74 11.24 7.25
CA TYR A 54 -0.73 11.74 5.87
C TYR A 54 -1.66 12.95 5.73
N ILE A 55 -1.37 13.80 4.75
CA ILE A 55 -2.26 14.89 4.36
C ILE A 55 -3.20 14.35 3.28
N ARG A 56 -4.49 14.35 3.57
CA ARG A 56 -5.51 13.89 2.62
C ARG A 56 -5.59 14.82 1.41
N PRO A 57 -5.40 14.35 0.16
CA PRO A 57 -5.38 15.24 -1.02
C PRO A 57 -6.74 15.90 -1.32
N THR A 58 -7.82 15.10 -1.31
CA THR A 58 -9.20 15.58 -1.53
C THR A 58 -10.17 14.88 -0.61
N VAL A 59 -11.39 15.42 -0.45
CA VAL A 59 -12.47 14.79 0.34
C VAL A 59 -12.96 13.45 -0.23
N CYS A 60 -12.43 13.01 -1.37
CA CYS A 60 -12.74 11.73 -1.99
C CYS A 60 -11.70 10.64 -1.70
N HIS A 61 -10.57 10.99 -1.07
CA HIS A 61 -9.55 10.04 -0.66
C HIS A 61 -9.89 9.44 0.70
N SER A 62 -9.81 8.14 0.88
CA SER A 62 -9.92 7.49 2.19
C SER A 62 -8.76 6.54 2.40
N PHE A 63 -8.33 6.35 3.65
CA PHE A 63 -7.33 5.32 3.96
C PHE A 63 -7.85 3.96 3.48
N TYR A 64 -7.02 3.23 2.73
CA TYR A 64 -7.35 1.91 2.21
C TYR A 64 -6.49 0.84 2.89
N ASP A 65 -5.16 0.96 2.80
CA ASP A 65 -4.22 0.02 3.40
C ASP A 65 -2.82 0.64 3.53
N PHE A 66 -1.88 -0.09 4.11
CA PHE A 66 -0.46 0.19 4.01
C PHE A 66 0.17 -0.70 2.95
N TYR A 67 0.94 -0.11 2.02
CA TYR A 67 1.97 -0.87 1.33
C TYR A 67 2.99 -1.31 2.38
N TYR A 68 3.33 -2.61 2.42
CA TYR A 68 4.24 -3.17 3.42
C TYR A 68 5.14 -4.24 2.81
N TYR A 69 6.37 -3.85 2.48
CA TYR A 69 7.39 -4.75 1.94
C TYR A 69 8.43 -5.13 3.00
N ARG A 70 8.85 -6.40 3.01
CA ARG A 70 9.79 -6.98 3.96
C ARG A 70 11.01 -7.50 3.23
N ASP A 71 12.18 -7.08 3.68
CA ASP A 71 13.47 -7.62 3.27
C ASP A 71 14.34 -7.82 4.51
N GLY A 72 14.47 -9.07 4.98
CA GLY A 72 15.08 -9.36 6.28
C GLY A 72 14.38 -8.62 7.43
N ASN A 73 15.10 -7.74 8.13
CA ASN A 73 14.57 -6.85 9.16
C ASN A 73 14.21 -5.44 8.64
N THR A 74 14.39 -5.18 7.35
CA THR A 74 13.99 -3.93 6.71
C THR A 74 12.50 -3.95 6.41
N ARG A 75 11.81 -2.83 6.68
CA ARG A 75 10.38 -2.63 6.45
C ARG A 75 10.18 -1.39 5.61
N THR A 76 9.77 -1.55 4.37
CA THR A 76 9.39 -0.42 3.51
C THR A 76 7.88 -0.25 3.57
N VAL A 77 7.43 0.94 3.94
CA VAL A 77 6.03 1.24 4.23
C VAL A 77 5.58 2.48 3.47
N ALA A 78 4.39 2.43 2.87
CA ALA A 78 3.71 3.60 2.32
C ALA A 78 2.21 3.55 2.63
N ILE A 79 1.52 4.68 2.54
CA ILE A 79 0.08 4.76 2.75
C ILE A 79 -0.62 4.62 1.40
N ILE A 80 -1.58 3.72 1.32
CA ILE A 80 -2.47 3.56 0.17
C ILE A 80 -3.83 4.14 0.54
N THR A 81 -4.33 5.00 -0.34
CA THR A 81 -5.67 5.56 -0.24
C THR A 81 -6.53 5.10 -1.40
N LEU A 82 -7.83 5.01 -1.16
CA LEU A 82 -8.85 4.84 -2.18
C LEU A 82 -9.36 6.22 -2.56
N ASN A 83 -9.23 6.61 -3.82
CA ASN A 83 -9.82 7.82 -4.39
C ASN A 83 -11.12 7.46 -5.10
N GLN A 84 -12.25 7.91 -4.57
CA GLN A 84 -13.57 7.70 -5.16
C GLN A 84 -13.98 8.96 -5.94
N ASN A 85 -13.69 9.00 -7.24
CA ASN A 85 -13.96 10.15 -8.09
C ASN A 85 -15.47 10.26 -8.40
N THR A 86 -16.22 10.80 -7.44
CA THR A 86 -17.68 10.99 -7.50
C THR A 86 -18.07 12.34 -8.11
N GLY A 87 -17.16 13.00 -8.82
CA GLY A 87 -17.35 14.29 -9.48
C GLY A 87 -16.95 15.49 -8.63
N ASN A 88 -17.54 15.67 -7.44
CA ASN A 88 -17.21 16.80 -6.58
C ASN A 88 -16.22 16.42 -5.46
N CYS A 89 -14.93 16.60 -5.75
CA CYS A 89 -13.83 16.24 -4.84
C CYS A 89 -12.95 17.47 -4.50
N PRO A 90 -13.44 18.43 -3.69
CA PRO A 90 -12.62 19.58 -3.28
C PRO A 90 -11.33 19.14 -2.57
N VAL A 91 -10.28 19.94 -2.75
CA VAL A 91 -8.99 19.76 -2.07
C VAL A 91 -9.20 19.72 -0.57
N SER A 92 -8.53 18.78 0.08
CA SER A 92 -8.44 18.69 1.53
C SER A 92 -6.99 19.00 1.94
N GLN A 93 -6.82 19.54 3.13
CA GLN A 93 -5.52 19.68 3.80
C GLN A 93 -5.60 19.10 5.21
N THR A 94 -6.56 18.20 5.43
CA THR A 94 -6.76 17.56 6.72
C THR A 94 -5.73 16.45 6.88
N THR A 95 -4.98 16.52 7.97
CA THR A 95 -4.06 15.45 8.37
C THR A 95 -4.84 14.33 9.05
N TYR A 96 -4.60 13.09 8.65
CA TYR A 96 -5.12 11.89 9.30
C TYR A 96 -3.96 11.06 9.84
N THR A 97 -4.15 10.47 11.01
CA THR A 97 -3.17 9.58 11.65
C THR A 97 -3.74 8.18 11.76
N ILE A 98 -3.04 7.19 11.21
CA ILE A 98 -3.43 5.78 11.18
C ILE A 98 -2.35 4.94 11.86
N PRO A 99 -2.69 4.05 12.80
CA PRO A 99 -1.71 3.20 13.46
C PRO A 99 -1.28 2.05 12.54
N LEU A 100 0.01 1.99 12.20
CA LEU A 100 0.62 0.81 11.61
C LEU A 100 0.88 -0.22 12.72
N LYS A 101 0.26 -1.40 12.61
CA LYS A 101 0.47 -2.50 13.56
C LYS A 101 1.73 -3.27 13.21
N PHE A 102 2.73 -3.22 14.08
CA PHE A 102 3.99 -3.94 13.92
C PHE A 102 4.11 -5.06 14.96
N LYS A 103 4.30 -6.30 14.49
CA LYS A 103 4.54 -7.48 15.34
C LYS A 103 5.85 -8.16 14.91
N PRO A 104 6.99 -7.84 15.54
CA PRO A 104 8.26 -8.50 15.24
C PRO A 104 8.26 -9.95 15.77
N ILE A 105 8.72 -10.89 14.96
CA ILE A 105 8.87 -12.31 15.35
C ILE A 105 10.33 -12.71 15.62
N ALA A 106 11.27 -11.82 15.29
CA ALA A 106 12.70 -12.02 15.52
C ALA A 106 13.24 -10.85 16.36
N LEU A 107 14.23 -11.15 17.19
CA LEU A 107 15.03 -10.14 17.87
C LEU A 107 15.99 -9.48 16.87
N GLY A 108 16.46 -8.28 17.22
CA GLY A 108 17.41 -7.51 16.45
C GLY A 108 16.92 -6.11 16.10
N THR A 109 17.69 -5.41 15.28
CA THR A 109 17.34 -4.08 14.79
C THR A 109 16.51 -4.23 13.51
N TYR A 110 15.37 -3.52 13.47
CA TYR A 110 14.54 -3.36 12.29
C TYR A 110 14.76 -1.96 11.71
N HIS A 111 14.98 -1.91 10.41
CA HIS A 111 15.19 -0.67 9.65
C HIS A 111 13.89 -0.33 8.92
N PHE A 112 13.20 0.72 9.35
CA PHE A 112 11.98 1.19 8.70
C PHE A 112 12.31 2.25 7.65
N LYS A 113 11.65 2.17 6.50
CA LYS A 113 11.67 3.13 5.41
C LYS A 113 10.23 3.55 5.10
N PHE A 114 9.81 4.71 5.59
CA PHE A 114 8.47 5.25 5.31
C PHE A 114 8.54 6.16 4.08
N TRP A 115 7.81 5.84 3.02
CA TRP A 115 7.86 6.61 1.77
C TRP A 115 7.27 8.01 1.94
N ILE A 116 8.05 9.03 1.57
CA ILE A 116 7.69 10.46 1.72
C ILE A 116 7.52 11.18 0.37
N GLY A 117 7.48 10.43 -0.74
CA GLY A 117 7.35 10.97 -2.10
C GLY A 117 8.57 10.68 -2.96
N THR A 118 8.61 11.30 -4.12
CA THR A 118 9.75 11.28 -5.04
C THR A 118 10.39 12.67 -5.14
N ASP A 119 11.68 12.72 -5.41
CA ASP A 119 12.37 13.97 -5.74
C ASP A 119 12.09 14.46 -7.17
N SER A 120 12.77 15.53 -7.60
CA SER A 120 12.62 16.11 -8.95
C SER A 120 13.10 15.19 -10.08
N GLN A 121 13.85 14.14 -9.78
CA GLN A 121 14.32 13.13 -10.73
C GLN A 121 13.44 11.87 -10.72
N GLY A 122 12.38 11.85 -9.91
CA GLY A 122 11.50 10.69 -9.76
C GLY A 122 12.07 9.59 -8.86
N VAL A 123 13.08 9.90 -8.04
CA VAL A 123 13.69 8.92 -7.12
C VAL A 123 12.94 8.93 -5.79
N ASP A 124 12.51 7.76 -5.34
CA ASP A 124 11.82 7.56 -4.07
C ASP A 124 12.65 8.05 -2.88
N GLN A 125 11.99 8.79 -2.00
CA GLN A 125 12.54 9.32 -0.76
C GLN A 125 11.85 8.64 0.43
N TYR A 126 12.61 8.45 1.51
CA TYR A 126 12.13 7.78 2.71
C TYR A 126 12.50 8.53 3.99
N ALA A 127 11.59 8.53 4.96
CA ALA A 127 11.92 8.78 6.35
C ALA A 127 12.36 7.46 7.00
N GLU A 128 13.58 7.41 7.50
CA GLU A 128 14.22 6.17 7.97
C GLU A 128 14.38 6.13 9.50
N TYR A 129 14.10 4.98 10.11
CA TYR A 129 14.15 4.80 11.57
C TYR A 129 14.64 3.40 11.93
N ASP A 130 15.39 3.30 13.03
CA ASP A 130 15.83 2.04 13.61
C ASP A 130 15.00 1.70 14.85
N ALA A 131 14.50 0.46 14.91
CA ALA A 131 13.77 -0.09 16.03
C ALA A 131 14.50 -1.31 16.60
N VAL A 132 14.92 -1.26 17.87
CA VAL A 132 15.58 -2.39 18.53
C VAL A 132 14.53 -3.26 19.22
N VAL A 133 14.49 -4.54 18.85
CA VAL A 133 13.67 -5.59 19.49
C VAL A 133 14.59 -6.52 20.26
N ASN A 134 14.53 -6.47 21.59
CA ASN A 134 15.48 -7.17 22.47
C ASN A 134 14.85 -8.01 23.59
N HIS A 135 13.53 -8.06 23.67
CA HIS A 135 12.78 -8.86 24.65
C HIS A 135 11.48 -9.38 24.05
#